data_AF-A0A7C2PJY2-F1
#
_entry.id   AF-A0A7C2PJY2-F1
#
_cell.length_a   1.000
_cell.length_b   1.000
_cell.length_c   1.000
_cell.angle_alpha   90.00
_cell.angle_beta   90.00
_cell.angle_gamma   90.00
#
_symmetry.space_group_name_H-M   'P 1'
#
loop_
_entity.id
_entity.type
_entity.pdbx_description
1 polymer ?
#
loop_
_entity_poly.entity_id
_entity_poly.type
_entity_poly.pdbx_seq_one_letter_code
_entity_poly.pdbx_strand_id
1 'polypeptide(L)'
;MSRPIDELSGWLKTFQVTNLLTLFFLPITVIYFVFLYSYNKTTIPLAIILVLIGELGVYWFITYKILKCIKLRSEDVPNMISKLLLSLVIVSDGFLAIKHLIDLDLTMNSVKVLVSEVLYFFGWAMYFEKSKRVKAYYGANTKLSFL
;
A
#
# COMPACT_ATOMS: atom_id res chain seq x y z
N MET A 1 -34.90 7.89 2.92
CA MET A 1 -33.55 7.54 3.36
C MET A 1 -32.85 6.79 2.23
N SER A 2 -32.12 7.52 1.39
CA SER A 2 -31.44 7.00 0.20
C SER A 2 -30.16 6.23 0.54
N ARG A 3 -29.83 5.25 -0.29
CA ARG A 3 -28.95 4.10 -0.06
C ARG A 3 -27.47 4.48 0.15
N PRO A 4 -26.89 4.29 1.35
CA PRO A 4 -25.44 4.49 1.57
C PRO A 4 -24.55 3.39 0.95
N ILE A 5 -25.14 2.35 0.35
CA ILE A 5 -24.44 1.17 -0.17
C ILE A 5 -23.77 1.46 -1.53
N ASP A 6 -24.38 2.33 -2.35
CA ASP A 6 -23.88 2.62 -3.70
C ASP A 6 -22.64 3.55 -3.67
N GLU A 7 -22.59 4.52 -2.75
CA GLU A 7 -21.42 5.40 -2.56
C GLU A 7 -20.19 4.66 -2.02
N LEU A 8 -20.37 3.69 -1.12
CA LEU A 8 -19.25 2.94 -0.57
C LEU A 8 -18.61 2.01 -1.61
N SER A 9 -19.41 1.52 -2.54
CA SER A 9 -18.92 0.81 -3.73
C SER A 9 -17.93 1.69 -4.52
N GLY A 10 -18.17 3.00 -4.61
CA GLY A 10 -17.27 3.95 -5.25
C GLY A 10 -15.89 4.03 -4.59
N TRP A 11 -15.84 4.28 -3.28
CA TRP A 11 -14.57 4.41 -2.55
C TRP A 11 -13.75 3.13 -2.50
N LEU A 12 -14.41 1.98 -2.32
CA LEU A 12 -13.73 0.68 -2.37
C LEU A 12 -13.19 0.38 -3.78
N LYS A 13 -13.93 0.75 -4.83
CA LYS A 13 -13.42 0.65 -6.21
C LYS A 13 -12.23 1.57 -6.44
N THR A 14 -12.25 2.82 -5.96
CA THR A 14 -11.10 3.72 -6.05
C THR A 14 -9.88 3.15 -5.34
N PHE A 15 -10.05 2.57 -4.14
CA PHE A 15 -8.97 1.88 -3.45
C PHE A 15 -8.43 0.68 -4.24
N GLN A 16 -9.32 -0.16 -4.80
CA GLN A 16 -8.90 -1.29 -5.64
C GLN A 16 -8.15 -0.84 -6.88
N VAL A 17 -8.66 0.17 -7.59
CA VAL A 17 -8.05 0.73 -8.80
C VAL A 17 -6.67 1.30 -8.46
N THR A 18 -6.56 2.10 -7.39
CA THR A 18 -5.25 2.65 -6.99
C THR A 18 -4.24 1.56 -6.66
N ASN A 19 -4.62 0.53 -5.90
CA ASN A 19 -3.75 -0.61 -5.62
C ASN A 19 -3.36 -1.38 -6.89
N LEU A 20 -4.29 -1.56 -7.83
CA LEU A 20 -4.00 -2.20 -9.13
C LEU A 20 -3.02 -1.35 -9.95
N LEU A 21 -3.21 -0.03 -10.01
CA LEU A 21 -2.27 0.86 -10.70
C LEU A 21 -0.87 0.75 -10.07
N THR A 22 -0.77 0.72 -8.75
CA THR A 22 0.51 0.51 -8.05
C THR A 22 1.17 -0.82 -8.44
N LEU A 23 0.39 -1.92 -8.53
CA LEU A 23 0.89 -3.22 -8.98
C LEU A 23 1.43 -3.19 -10.42
N PHE A 24 0.90 -2.33 -11.30
CA PHE A 24 1.33 -2.20 -12.69
C PHE A 24 2.51 -1.23 -12.88
N PHE A 25 2.49 -0.07 -12.22
CA PHE A 25 3.51 0.96 -12.42
C PHE A 25 4.82 0.66 -11.69
N LEU A 26 4.79 0.05 -10.51
CA LEU A 26 6.02 -0.28 -9.76
C LEU A 26 6.94 -1.28 -10.52
N PRO A 27 6.45 -2.37 -11.13
CA PRO A 27 7.31 -3.22 -11.96
C PRO A 27 7.94 -2.49 -13.13
N ILE A 28 7.22 -1.55 -13.76
CA ILE A 28 7.73 -0.77 -14.88
C ILE A 28 8.92 0.08 -14.44
N THR A 29 8.86 0.69 -13.25
CA THR A 29 9.98 1.47 -12.73
C THR A 29 11.20 0.60 -12.42
N VAL A 30 11.00 -0.60 -11.85
CA VAL A 30 12.09 -1.55 -11.61
C VAL A 30 12.72 -2.02 -12.92
N ILE A 31 11.90 -2.39 -13.92
CA ILE A 31 12.37 -2.80 -15.26
C ILE A 31 13.17 -1.66 -15.91
N TYR A 32 12.72 -0.42 -15.77
CA TYR A 32 13.43 0.75 -16.29
C TYR A 32 14.82 0.90 -15.66
N PHE A 33 14.96 0.72 -14.34
CA PHE A 33 16.28 0.77 -13.69
C PHE A 33 17.19 -0.39 -14.08
N VAL A 34 16.64 -1.60 -14.23
CA VAL A 34 17.39 -2.76 -14.74
C VAL A 34 17.89 -2.50 -16.17
N PHE A 35 17.05 -1.92 -17.02
CA PHE A 35 17.42 -1.51 -18.37
C PHE A 35 18.56 -0.49 -18.35
N LEU A 36 18.42 0.61 -17.60
CA LEU A 36 19.49 1.62 -17.51
C LEU A 36 20.80 1.05 -17.00
N TYR A 37 20.75 0.14 -16.02
CA TYR A 37 21.94 -0.55 -15.49
C TYR A 37 22.62 -1.40 -16.56
N SER A 38 21.84 -2.15 -17.34
CA SER A 38 22.35 -3.06 -18.38
C SER A 38 23.09 -2.31 -19.51
N TYR A 39 22.74 -1.04 -19.75
CA TYR A 39 23.38 -0.18 -20.75
C TYR A 39 24.43 0.79 -20.16
N ASN A 40 24.82 0.64 -18.89
CA ASN A 40 25.72 1.56 -18.19
C ASN A 40 25.24 3.03 -18.25
N LYS A 41 23.92 3.23 -18.18
CA LYS A 41 23.25 4.54 -18.24
C LYS A 41 22.75 5.03 -16.87
N THR A 42 23.13 4.37 -15.79
CA THR A 42 22.79 4.76 -14.42
C THR A 42 24.00 4.63 -13.51
N THR A 43 24.06 5.48 -12.49
CA THR A 43 25.04 5.42 -11.39
C THR A 43 24.52 4.60 -10.21
N ILE A 44 23.27 4.12 -10.27
CA ILE A 44 22.65 3.36 -9.19
C ILE A 44 23.37 2.02 -9.02
N PRO A 45 23.88 1.71 -7.82
CA PRO A 45 24.50 0.43 -7.53
C PRO A 45 23.56 -0.77 -7.76
N LEU A 46 24.10 -1.89 -8.26
CA LEU A 46 23.35 -3.14 -8.44
C LEU A 46 22.63 -3.57 -7.15
N ALA A 47 23.28 -3.36 -6.00
CA ALA A 47 22.70 -3.68 -4.69
C ALA A 47 21.37 -2.93 -4.46
N ILE A 48 21.25 -1.66 -4.85
CA ILE A 48 19.99 -0.90 -4.74
C ILE A 48 18.93 -1.50 -5.66
N ILE A 49 19.30 -1.89 -6.89
CA ILE A 49 18.35 -2.52 -7.83
C ILE A 49 17.82 -3.84 -7.28
N LEU A 50 18.68 -4.66 -6.66
CA LEU A 50 18.26 -5.89 -6.00
C LEU A 50 17.33 -5.63 -4.81
N VAL A 51 17.61 -4.57 -4.04
CA VAL A 51 16.73 -4.13 -2.94
C VAL A 51 15.37 -3.68 -3.48
N LEU A 52 15.32 -2.92 -4.59
CA LEU A 52 14.06 -2.53 -5.25
C LEU A 52 13.26 -3.73 -5.76
N ILE A 53 13.92 -4.77 -6.28
CA ILE A 53 13.26 -6.03 -6.68
C ILE A 53 12.66 -6.74 -5.46
N GLY A 54 13.41 -6.80 -4.34
CA GLY A 54 12.91 -7.37 -3.09
C GLY A 54 11.71 -6.61 -2.54
N GLU A 55 11.80 -5.28 -2.52
CA GLU A 55 10.73 -4.37 -2.11
C GLU A 55 9.48 -4.58 -2.97
N LEU A 56 9.63 -4.61 -4.29
CA LEU A 56 8.53 -4.89 -5.22
C LEU A 56 7.83 -6.22 -4.90
N GLY A 57 8.60 -7.28 -4.60
CA GLY A 57 8.04 -8.59 -4.25
C GLY A 57 7.17 -8.55 -2.99
N VAL A 58 7.61 -7.83 -1.95
CA VAL A 58 6.84 -7.68 -0.71
C VAL A 58 5.60 -6.81 -0.94
N TYR A 59 5.73 -5.70 -1.67
CA TYR A 59 4.62 -4.83 -2.05
C TYR A 59 3.55 -5.59 -2.85
N TRP A 60 3.98 -6.37 -3.83
CA TRP A 60 3.09 -7.24 -4.61
C TRP A 60 2.34 -8.24 -3.74
N PHE A 61 3.05 -8.92 -2.84
CA PHE A 61 2.46 -9.92 -1.95
C PHE A 61 1.41 -9.31 -1.01
N ILE A 62 1.72 -8.20 -0.35
CA ILE A 62 0.80 -7.54 0.58
C ILE A 62 -0.39 -6.94 -0.17
N THR A 63 -0.15 -6.27 -1.31
CA THR A 63 -1.22 -5.70 -2.13
C THR A 63 -2.16 -6.77 -2.67
N TYR A 64 -1.61 -7.91 -3.11
CA TYR A 64 -2.42 -9.08 -3.49
C TYR A 64 -3.30 -9.56 -2.33
N LYS A 65 -2.75 -9.65 -1.11
CA LYS A 65 -3.55 -10.00 0.08
C LYS A 65 -4.67 -8.99 0.32
N ILE A 66 -4.39 -7.68 0.25
CA ILE A 66 -5.40 -6.63 0.39
C ILE A 66 -6.53 -6.81 -0.64
N LEU A 67 -6.20 -7.01 -1.91
CA LEU A 67 -7.16 -7.20 -2.99
C LEU A 67 -7.97 -8.51 -2.86
N LYS A 68 -7.41 -9.54 -2.22
CA LYS A 68 -8.14 -10.76 -1.88
C LYS A 68 -9.09 -10.52 -0.70
N CYS A 69 -8.62 -9.86 0.35
CA CYS A 69 -9.36 -9.58 1.57
C CYS A 69 -10.57 -8.68 1.31
N ILE A 70 -10.42 -7.66 0.48
CA ILE A 70 -11.49 -6.67 0.24
C ILE A 70 -12.76 -7.26 -0.39
N LYS A 71 -12.62 -8.40 -1.10
CA LYS A 71 -13.73 -9.13 -1.72
C LYS A 71 -14.52 -9.97 -0.72
N LEU A 72 -13.96 -10.24 0.46
CA LEU A 72 -14.61 -11.01 1.51
C LEU A 72 -15.61 -10.13 2.26
N ARG A 73 -16.80 -10.68 2.56
CA ARG A 73 -17.80 -10.02 3.41
C ARG A 73 -17.69 -10.58 4.83
N SER A 74 -16.79 -10.02 5.64
CA SER A 74 -16.61 -10.41 7.04
C SER A 74 -16.25 -9.20 7.92
N GLU A 75 -16.68 -9.24 9.18
CA GLU A 75 -16.48 -8.17 10.18
C GLU A 75 -15.00 -7.85 10.42
N ASP A 76 -14.12 -8.84 10.24
CA ASP A 76 -12.68 -8.70 10.51
C ASP A 76 -11.90 -8.05 9.36
N VAL A 77 -12.51 -7.98 8.17
CA VAL A 77 -11.84 -7.48 6.94
C VAL A 77 -11.28 -6.07 7.09
N PRO A 78 -11.99 -5.08 7.67
CA PRO A 78 -11.46 -3.73 7.81
C PRO A 78 -10.20 -3.68 8.70
N ASN A 79 -10.20 -4.42 9.81
CA ASN A 79 -9.05 -4.51 10.70
C ASN A 79 -7.87 -5.23 10.04
N MET A 80 -8.15 -6.29 9.29
CA MET A 80 -7.12 -7.01 8.54
C MET A 80 -6.49 -6.13 7.45
N ILE A 81 -7.28 -5.39 6.69
CA ILE A 81 -6.78 -4.45 5.67
C ILE A 81 -5.98 -3.32 6.33
N SER A 82 -6.46 -2.75 7.44
CA SER A 82 -5.71 -1.72 8.19
C SER A 82 -4.34 -2.23 8.63
N LYS A 83 -4.26 -3.44 9.22
CA LYS A 83 -2.98 -4.06 9.60
C LYS A 83 -2.06 -4.29 8.41
N LEU A 84 -2.59 -4.74 7.27
CA LEU A 84 -1.80 -4.92 6.05
C LEU A 84 -1.25 -3.58 5.53
N LEU A 85 -2.05 -2.52 5.55
CA LEU A 85 -1.61 -1.17 5.15
C LEU A 85 -0.54 -0.63 6.10
N LEU A 86 -0.68 -0.80 7.41
CA LEU A 86 0.35 -0.42 8.37
C LEU A 86 1.63 -1.26 8.22
N SER A 87 1.51 -2.54 7.86
CA SER A 87 2.68 -3.36 7.56
C SER A 87 3.45 -2.89 6.33
N LEU A 88 2.76 -2.30 5.33
CA LEU A 88 3.43 -1.67 4.18
C LEU A 88 4.27 -0.47 4.59
N VAL A 89 3.82 0.33 5.55
CA VAL A 89 4.61 1.44 6.10
C VAL A 89 5.91 0.92 6.74
N ILE A 90 5.80 -0.08 7.63
CA ILE A 90 6.97 -0.68 8.30
C ILE A 90 7.94 -1.28 7.29
N VAL A 91 7.43 -1.96 6.28
CA VAL A 91 8.24 -2.55 5.21
C VAL A 91 8.92 -1.46 4.38
N SER A 92 8.21 -0.40 4.00
CA SER A 92 8.79 0.73 3.24
C SER A 92 9.92 1.40 4.02
N ASP A 93 9.70 1.68 5.30
CA ASP A 93 10.71 2.25 6.19
C ASP A 93 11.94 1.34 6.31
N GLY A 94 11.73 0.02 6.42
CA GLY A 94 12.80 -0.97 6.46
C GLY A 94 13.62 -1.00 5.17
N PHE A 95 12.97 -0.97 4.00
CA PHE A 95 13.66 -0.92 2.72
C PHE A 95 14.38 0.42 2.51
N LEU A 96 13.81 1.53 2.97
CA LEU A 96 14.47 2.82 2.94
C LEU A 96 15.75 2.82 3.80
N ALA A 97 15.68 2.27 5.01
CA ALA A 97 16.85 2.15 5.88
C ALA A 97 17.97 1.31 5.21
N ILE A 98 17.62 0.20 4.54
CA ILE A 98 18.58 -0.61 3.79
C ILE A 98 19.19 0.19 2.63
N LYS A 99 18.36 0.92 1.86
CA LYS A 99 18.82 1.80 0.77
C LYS A 99 19.81 2.84 1.29
N HIS A 100 19.58 3.42 2.48
CA HIS A 100 20.49 4.37 3.11
C HIS A 100 21.80 3.78 3.63
N LEU A 101 21.79 2.52 4.06
CA LEU A 101 23.03 1.83 4.42
C LEU A 101 23.91 1.54 3.18
N ILE A 102 23.29 1.40 2.01
CA ILE A 102 23.99 1.16 0.74
C ILE A 102 24.46 2.47 0.10
N ASP A 103 23.66 3.53 0.21
CA ASP A 103 23.94 4.82 -0.39
C ASP A 103 23.63 5.93 0.63
N LEU A 104 24.68 6.64 1.05
CA LEU A 104 24.64 7.59 2.17
C LEU A 104 23.86 8.88 1.86
N ASP A 105 23.22 9.00 0.70
CA ASP A 105 22.61 10.24 0.24
C ASP A 105 21.10 10.30 0.50
N LEU A 106 20.74 10.92 1.63
CA LEU A 106 19.37 11.32 1.94
C LEU A 106 19.01 12.58 1.14
N THR A 107 18.53 12.41 -0.09
CA THR A 107 18.00 13.55 -0.83
C THR A 107 16.64 13.99 -0.27
N MET A 108 16.35 15.30 -0.30
CA MET A 108 15.04 15.86 0.07
C MET A 108 13.88 15.22 -0.71
N ASN A 109 14.16 14.69 -1.91
CA ASN A 109 13.17 13.97 -2.72
C ASN A 109 12.78 12.63 -2.09
N SER A 110 13.73 11.88 -1.53
CA SER A 110 13.47 10.61 -0.83
C SER A 110 12.53 10.80 0.37
N VAL A 111 12.75 11.88 1.13
CA VAL A 111 11.89 12.22 2.29
C VAL A 111 10.47 12.58 1.85
N LYS A 112 10.31 13.35 0.77
CA LYS A 112 8.97 13.69 0.24
C LYS A 112 8.20 12.45 -0.21
N VAL A 113 8.89 11.52 -0.88
CA VAL A 113 8.27 10.24 -1.31
C VAL A 113 7.81 9.45 -0.10
N LEU A 114 8.65 9.28 0.92
CA LEU A 114 8.28 8.57 2.15
C LEU A 114 7.08 9.22 2.85
N VAL A 115 7.09 10.54 3.02
CA VAL A 115 5.98 11.25 3.66
C VAL A 115 4.68 11.03 2.89
N SER A 116 4.73 11.05 1.55
CA SER A 116 3.55 10.82 0.72
C SER A 116 3.02 9.37 0.84
N GLU A 117 3.90 8.38 0.92
CA GLU A 117 3.54 6.98 1.11
C GLU A 117 2.92 6.74 2.49
N VAL A 118 3.55 7.28 3.54
CA VAL A 118 3.04 7.19 4.91
C VAL A 118 1.65 7.79 5.00
N LEU A 119 1.45 9.00 4.44
CA LEU A 119 0.13 9.65 4.43
C LEU A 119 -0.91 8.83 3.65
N TYR A 120 -0.53 8.24 2.51
CA TYR A 120 -1.43 7.40 1.73
C TYR A 120 -1.85 6.14 2.51
N PHE A 121 -0.90 5.35 3.00
CA PHE A 121 -1.19 4.10 3.69
C PHE A 121 -1.89 4.33 5.03
N PHE A 122 -1.44 5.33 5.79
CA PHE A 122 -2.06 5.69 7.06
C PHE A 122 -3.49 6.23 6.87
N GLY A 123 -3.70 7.06 5.85
CA GLY A 123 -5.02 7.57 5.49
C GLY A 123 -6.00 6.44 5.18
N TRP A 124 -5.60 5.47 4.37
CA TRP A 124 -6.43 4.29 4.10
C TRP A 124 -6.59 3.38 5.31
N ALA A 125 -5.55 3.14 6.11
CA ALA A 125 -5.62 2.32 7.31
C ALA A 125 -6.67 2.89 8.29
N MET A 126 -6.58 4.20 8.55
CA MET A 126 -7.54 4.93 9.38
C MET A 126 -8.95 4.92 8.80
N TYR A 127 -9.09 5.01 7.48
CA TYR A 127 -10.39 4.90 6.81
C TYR A 127 -11.01 3.52 7.05
N PHE A 128 -10.27 2.43 6.84
CA PHE A 128 -10.79 1.08 7.08
C PHE A 128 -11.07 0.82 8.57
N GLU A 129 -10.22 1.31 9.46
CA GLU A 129 -10.35 1.07 10.90
C GLU A 129 -11.47 1.90 11.57
N LYS A 130 -11.64 3.17 11.17
CA LYS A 130 -12.53 4.11 11.88
C LYS A 130 -13.82 4.44 11.14
N SER A 131 -13.92 4.19 9.83
CA SER A 131 -15.12 4.54 9.07
C SER A 131 -16.32 3.68 9.47
N LYS A 132 -17.34 4.33 10.06
CA LYS A 132 -18.63 3.70 10.37
C LYS A 132 -19.28 3.09 9.12
N ARG A 133 -19.07 3.71 7.95
CA ARG A 133 -19.65 3.24 6.68
C ARG A 133 -18.96 1.95 6.21
N VAL A 134 -17.64 1.86 6.32
CA VAL A 134 -16.87 0.64 6.02
C VAL A 134 -17.30 -0.48 6.95
N LYS A 135 -17.35 -0.22 8.27
CA LYS A 135 -17.81 -1.21 9.25
C LYS A 135 -19.22 -1.72 8.96
N ALA A 136 -20.15 -0.83 8.62
CA ALA A 136 -21.52 -1.21 8.25
C ALA A 136 -21.56 -2.13 7.01
N TYR A 137 -20.76 -1.86 5.97
CA TYR A 137 -20.71 -2.68 4.76
C TYR A 137 -20.12 -4.08 4.98
N TYR A 138 -19.16 -4.19 5.89
CA TYR A 138 -18.53 -5.46 6.25
C TYR A 138 -19.26 -6.18 7.40
N GLY A 139 -20.35 -5.62 7.93
CA GLY A 139 -21.10 -6.19 9.06
C GLY A 139 -20.45 -5.97 10.43
N ALA A 140 -19.34 -5.25 10.52
CA ALA A 140 -18.63 -5.02 11.79
C ALA A 140 -19.38 -4.12 12.79
N ASN A 141 -20.47 -3.46 12.37
CA ASN A 141 -21.33 -2.63 13.23
C ASN A 141 -22.58 -3.37 13.75
N THR A 142 -22.79 -4.65 13.41
CA THR A 142 -24.00 -5.39 13.80
C THR A 142 -23.96 -5.97 15.22
N LYS A 143 -22.83 -5.81 15.95
CA LYS A 143 -22.77 -6.10 17.39
C LYS A 143 -23.37 -4.96 18.22
N LEU A 144 -24.71 -4.92 18.19
CA LEU A 144 -25.65 -4.52 19.25
C LEU A 144 -25.22 -3.39 20.21
N SER A 145 -25.76 -2.20 19.95
CA SER A 145 -26.15 -1.22 20.99
C SER A 145 -27.42 -1.68 21.72
N PHE A 146 -27.34 -2.83 22.39
CA PHE A 146 -28.33 -3.29 23.37
C PHE A 146 -27.59 -3.72 24.63
N LEU A 147 -27.03 -2.73 25.33
CA LEU A 147 -26.71 -2.77 26.74
C LEU A 147 -27.21 -1.47 27.35
#